data_AF-A0A4R5EZG7-F1
#
_entry.id   AF-A0A4R5EZG7-F1
#
_cell.length_a   1.000
_cell.length_b   1.000
_cell.length_c   1.000
_cell.angle_alpha   90.00
_cell.angle_beta   90.00
_cell.angle_gamma   90.00
#
_symmetry.space_group_name_H-M   'P 1'
#
loop_
_entity.id
_entity.type
_entity.pdbx_description
1 polymer ?
#
loop_
_entity_poly.entity_id
_entity_poly.type
_entity_poly.pdbx_seq_one_letter_code
_entity_poly.pdbx_strand_id
1 'polypeptide(L)'
;MPDIADGERVKGGDFPPSVYAFDDTRQSDISSTSYVSGSPLVSLYFIAPTSGRVLLTIGGGVQDSSSANPVYLSPVVREDGPAGAAIVEANAETRGISCPRQTTSFMYVSRTTLLEGLTPGRTYYVHTAHRVPAGTSGDIQSRDLTVVPVP
;
A
#
# COMPACT_ATOMS: atom_id res chain seq x y z
N MET A 1 -16.31 -18.44 -7.81
CA MET A 1 -15.82 -18.40 -6.43
C MET A 1 -17.04 -18.49 -5.54
N PRO A 2 -17.13 -19.46 -4.61
CA PRO A 2 -18.31 -19.58 -3.78
C PRO A 2 -18.35 -18.37 -2.86
N ASP A 3 -19.44 -17.60 -2.96
CA ASP A 3 -19.90 -16.70 -1.91
C ASP A 3 -20.01 -17.49 -0.60
N ILE A 4 -19.80 -16.85 0.55
CA ILE A 4 -20.19 -17.47 1.83
C ILE A 4 -21.69 -17.73 1.70
N ALA A 5 -22.10 -18.99 1.69
CA ALA A 5 -23.51 -19.29 1.53
C ALA A 5 -24.25 -18.73 2.77
N ASP A 6 -25.32 -17.97 2.51
CA ASP A 6 -26.09 -17.32 3.56
C ASP A 6 -26.55 -18.35 4.61
N GLY A 7 -26.16 -18.15 5.88
CA GLY A 7 -26.41 -19.08 6.98
C GLY A 7 -25.29 -20.08 7.32
N GLU A 8 -24.13 -20.06 6.63
CA GLU A 8 -22.96 -20.84 7.05
C GLU A 8 -22.30 -20.27 8.33
N ARG A 9 -21.74 -21.16 9.16
CA ARG A 9 -21.01 -20.75 10.36
C ARG A 9 -19.69 -20.09 9.97
N VAL A 10 -19.50 -18.84 10.37
CA VAL A 10 -18.24 -18.10 10.25
C VAL A 10 -17.12 -18.86 10.96
N LYS A 11 -16.07 -19.21 10.21
CA LYS A 11 -14.82 -19.83 10.65
C LYS A 11 -13.72 -18.78 10.72
N GLY A 12 -12.64 -19.08 11.45
CA GLY A 12 -11.49 -18.16 11.55
C GLY A 12 -10.81 -17.82 10.21
N GLY A 13 -10.99 -18.64 9.17
CA GLY A 13 -10.51 -18.34 7.82
C GLY A 13 -11.37 -17.33 7.04
N ASP A 14 -12.60 -17.08 7.49
CA ASP A 14 -13.52 -16.15 6.83
C ASP A 14 -13.18 -14.70 7.17
N PHE A 15 -12.57 -14.48 8.33
CA PHE A 15 -12.12 -13.17 8.79
C PHE A 15 -10.77 -13.26 9.51
N PRO A 16 -9.65 -13.40 8.77
CA PRO A 16 -8.31 -13.32 9.33
C PRO A 16 -8.10 -12.02 10.12
N PRO A 17 -7.09 -11.93 11.01
CA PRO A 17 -6.83 -10.69 11.72
C PRO A 17 -6.40 -9.58 10.76
N SER A 18 -6.85 -8.35 11.03
CA SER A 18 -6.28 -7.16 10.40
C SER A 18 -4.81 -7.01 10.75
N VAL A 19 -4.02 -6.53 9.80
CA VAL A 19 -2.57 -6.36 9.95
C VAL A 19 -2.16 -4.94 9.60
N TYR A 20 -1.15 -4.46 10.30
CA TYR A 20 -0.66 -3.08 10.22
C TYR A 20 0.86 -3.05 10.29
N ALA A 21 1.47 -2.18 9.49
CA ALA A 21 2.89 -1.87 9.55
C ALA A 21 3.11 -0.38 9.28
N PHE A 22 4.07 0.22 9.97
CA PHE A 22 4.44 1.61 9.76
C PHE A 22 5.93 1.83 10.00
N ASP A 23 6.42 2.95 9.47
CA ASP A 23 7.75 3.46 9.73
C ASP A 23 7.77 4.97 9.53
N ASP A 24 8.37 5.70 10.48
CA ASP A 24 8.52 7.15 10.51
C ASP A 24 9.96 7.61 10.24
N THR A 25 10.81 6.71 9.73
CA THR A 25 12.13 7.08 9.25
C THR A 25 11.96 7.91 7.98
N ARG A 26 12.40 9.17 8.05
CA ARG A 26 12.33 10.10 6.93
C ARG A 26 13.16 9.58 5.75
N GLN A 27 12.55 9.58 4.58
CA GLN A 27 13.20 9.40 3.28
C GLN A 27 13.29 10.78 2.62
N SER A 28 14.51 11.29 2.48
CA SER A 28 14.77 12.61 1.88
C SER A 28 15.36 12.45 0.50
N ASP A 29 15.28 13.52 -0.29
CA ASP A 29 16.00 13.65 -1.56
C ASP A 29 15.68 12.53 -2.57
N ILE A 30 14.45 12.02 -2.51
CA ILE A 30 13.98 10.99 -3.42
C ILE A 30 13.97 11.58 -4.83
N SER A 31 14.73 10.96 -5.74
CA SER A 31 14.88 11.41 -7.13
C SER A 31 14.51 10.32 -8.14
N SER A 32 14.07 9.14 -7.68
CA SER A 32 13.72 8.04 -8.58
C SER A 32 12.46 8.36 -9.37
N THR A 33 12.55 8.34 -10.70
CA THR A 33 11.41 8.52 -11.62
C THR A 33 10.58 7.26 -11.80
N SER A 34 11.17 6.09 -11.55
CA SER A 34 10.49 4.81 -11.45
C SER A 34 10.11 4.49 -10.01
N TYR A 35 9.07 3.68 -9.83
CA TYR A 35 8.72 3.18 -8.50
C TYR A 35 9.84 2.32 -7.95
N VAL A 36 10.32 2.69 -6.78
CA VAL A 36 11.34 1.94 -6.03
C VAL A 36 10.85 1.70 -4.61
N SER A 37 11.31 0.62 -4.00
CA SER A 37 11.08 0.35 -2.59
C SER A 37 11.85 1.35 -1.74
N GLY A 38 11.23 1.80 -0.64
CA GLY A 38 11.91 2.64 0.33
C GLY A 38 12.96 1.90 1.15
N SER A 39 13.87 2.65 1.78
CA SER A 39 14.78 2.17 2.82
C SER A 39 14.62 3.05 4.08
N PRO A 40 14.16 2.52 5.22
CA PRO A 40 13.70 1.14 5.43
C PRO A 40 12.47 0.81 4.57
N LEU A 41 12.08 -0.46 4.46
CA LEU A 41 10.90 -0.89 3.70
C LEU A 41 9.72 -1.11 4.65
N VAL A 42 8.58 -0.45 4.40
CA VAL A 42 7.32 -0.81 5.09
C VAL A 42 6.66 -1.91 4.28
N SER A 43 6.49 -3.08 4.91
CA SER A 43 5.84 -4.24 4.32
C SER A 43 5.20 -5.13 5.38
N LEU A 44 4.26 -5.96 4.95
CA LEU A 44 3.60 -6.94 5.80
C LEU A 44 3.10 -8.13 4.99
N TYR A 45 2.75 -9.20 5.69
CA TYR A 45 2.04 -10.35 5.12
C TYR A 45 0.60 -10.37 5.62
N PHE A 46 -0.31 -10.85 4.77
CA PHE A 46 -1.70 -11.12 5.16
C PHE A 46 -2.23 -12.37 4.47
N ILE A 47 -3.25 -12.98 5.04
CA ILE A 47 -3.95 -14.13 4.47
C ILE A 47 -5.28 -13.63 3.90
N ALA A 48 -5.60 -13.99 2.65
CA ALA A 48 -6.86 -13.61 2.05
C ALA A 48 -8.04 -14.32 2.74
N PRO A 49 -9.12 -13.59 3.10
CA PRO A 49 -10.32 -14.19 3.68
C PRO A 49 -11.04 -15.09 2.66
N THR A 50 -12.00 -15.87 3.13
CA THR A 50 -12.87 -16.72 2.28
C THR A 50 -13.58 -15.93 1.18
N SER A 51 -13.91 -14.66 1.42
CA SER A 51 -14.50 -13.75 0.44
C SER A 51 -13.55 -13.33 -0.69
N GLY A 52 -12.23 -13.52 -0.52
CA GLY A 52 -11.21 -13.06 -1.46
C GLY A 52 -11.11 -11.53 -1.57
N ARG A 53 -11.63 -10.80 -0.58
CA ARG A 53 -11.67 -9.34 -0.57
C ARG A 53 -11.03 -8.76 0.68
N VAL A 54 -10.23 -7.70 0.50
CA VAL A 54 -9.63 -6.95 1.62
C VAL A 54 -9.70 -5.45 1.34
N LEU A 55 -9.82 -4.64 2.39
CA LEU A 55 -9.53 -3.22 2.34
C LEU A 55 -8.04 -3.01 2.57
N LEU A 56 -7.39 -2.38 1.60
CA LEU A 56 -5.99 -1.99 1.67
C LEU A 56 -5.92 -0.48 1.85
N THR A 57 -5.39 -0.04 3.00
CA THR A 57 -5.09 1.36 3.28
C THR A 57 -3.59 1.58 3.15
N ILE A 58 -3.22 2.60 2.38
CA ILE A 58 -1.87 3.17 2.38
C ILE A 58 -1.94 4.59 2.92
N GLY A 59 -1.00 4.93 3.78
CA GLY A 59 -0.85 6.27 4.35
C GLY A 59 0.60 6.72 4.36
N GLY A 60 0.77 8.02 4.54
CA GLY A 60 2.08 8.63 4.72
C GLY A 60 2.07 10.15 4.74
N GLY A 61 3.16 10.70 5.27
CA GLY A 61 3.47 12.13 5.20
C GLY A 61 4.36 12.41 4.00
N VAL A 62 3.83 13.06 2.96
CA VAL A 62 4.54 13.34 1.70
C VAL A 62 4.72 14.84 1.48
N GLN A 63 5.83 15.22 0.88
CA GLN A 63 6.17 16.61 0.61
C GLN A 63 6.84 16.77 -0.76
N ASP A 64 6.53 17.86 -1.45
CA ASP A 64 7.32 18.36 -2.56
C ASP A 64 8.41 19.29 -2.00
N SER A 65 9.62 18.75 -1.80
CA SER A 65 10.75 19.52 -1.28
C SER A 65 11.40 20.43 -2.34
N SER A 66 10.92 20.41 -3.61
CA SER A 66 11.47 21.19 -4.72
C SER A 66 10.39 21.71 -5.68
N SER A 67 9.51 22.59 -5.19
CA SER A 67 8.59 23.51 -5.89
C SER A 67 7.86 23.07 -7.20
N ALA A 68 7.87 21.80 -7.60
CA ALA A 68 7.16 21.32 -8.78
C ALA A 68 6.95 19.78 -8.84
N ASN A 69 7.31 19.02 -7.80
CA ASN A 69 7.57 17.59 -7.91
C ASN A 69 6.89 16.80 -6.79
N PRO A 70 5.66 16.33 -7.03
CA PRO A 70 4.92 15.61 -6.01
C PRO A 70 5.52 14.22 -5.81
N VAL A 71 5.62 13.81 -4.55
CA VAL A 71 5.97 12.42 -4.22
C VAL A 71 4.74 11.55 -4.41
N TYR A 72 4.91 10.47 -5.16
CA TYR A 72 3.91 9.43 -5.32
C TYR A 72 4.29 8.24 -4.46
N LEU A 73 3.44 7.90 -3.50
CA LEU A 73 3.59 6.71 -2.64
C LEU A 73 2.47 5.72 -2.99
N SER A 74 2.78 4.45 -3.21
CA SER A 74 1.82 3.47 -3.72
C SER A 74 2.08 2.08 -3.15
N PRO A 75 1.04 1.25 -2.97
CA PRO A 75 1.22 -0.12 -2.53
C PRO A 75 1.56 -1.02 -3.72
N VAL A 76 2.30 -2.09 -3.45
CA VAL A 76 2.53 -3.21 -4.36
C VAL A 76 2.13 -4.48 -3.64
N VAL A 77 1.26 -5.29 -4.25
CA VAL A 77 0.78 -6.56 -3.67
C VAL A 77 1.27 -7.71 -4.52
N ARG A 78 1.90 -8.69 -3.87
CA ARG A 78 2.50 -9.87 -4.47
C ARG A 78 1.96 -11.15 -3.84
N GLU A 79 1.88 -12.20 -4.63
CA GLU A 79 1.55 -13.54 -4.14
C GLU A 79 2.74 -14.14 -3.37
N ASP A 80 2.47 -14.83 -2.26
CA ASP A 80 3.41 -15.73 -1.57
C ASP A 80 4.75 -15.12 -1.06
N GLY A 81 5.02 -13.84 -1.29
CA GLY A 81 6.23 -13.16 -0.79
C GLY A 81 6.77 -12.02 -1.67
N PRO A 82 7.91 -11.42 -1.29
CA PRO A 82 8.53 -10.31 -2.02
C PRO A 82 8.98 -10.69 -3.44
N ALA A 83 9.32 -11.96 -3.66
CA ALA A 83 9.75 -12.47 -4.97
C ALA A 83 8.59 -13.01 -5.83
N GLY A 84 7.37 -13.12 -5.29
CA GLY A 84 6.24 -13.66 -6.04
C GLY A 84 5.65 -12.68 -7.04
N ALA A 85 4.72 -13.16 -7.86
CA ALA A 85 4.09 -12.37 -8.91
C ALA A 85 3.30 -11.20 -8.31
N ALA A 86 3.44 -10.01 -8.89
CA ALA A 86 2.65 -8.86 -8.51
C ALA A 86 1.23 -8.98 -9.09
N ILE A 87 0.24 -8.90 -8.20
CA ILE A 87 -1.18 -8.82 -8.56
C ILE A 87 -1.66 -7.36 -8.55
N VAL A 88 -0.94 -6.49 -7.85
CA VAL A 88 -1.13 -5.05 -7.86
C VAL A 88 0.22 -4.39 -8.02
N GLU A 89 0.41 -3.71 -9.14
CA GLU A 89 1.58 -2.86 -9.40
C GLU A 89 1.41 -1.47 -8.78
N ALA A 90 2.54 -0.80 -8.51
CA ALA A 90 2.55 0.53 -7.93
C ALA A 90 1.86 1.55 -8.88
N ASN A 91 0.81 2.20 -8.40
CA ASN A 91 0.09 3.24 -9.13
C ASN A 91 -0.56 4.26 -8.18
N ALA A 92 -0.07 5.50 -8.22
CA ALA A 92 -0.57 6.58 -7.36
C ALA A 92 -1.92 7.15 -7.79
N GLU A 93 -2.31 6.99 -9.06
CA GLU A 93 -3.58 7.50 -9.57
C GLU A 93 -4.75 6.69 -9.03
N THR A 94 -4.60 5.36 -8.96
CA THR A 94 -5.68 4.46 -8.57
C THR A 94 -5.60 4.03 -7.10
N ARG A 95 -4.43 3.64 -6.61
CA ARG A 95 -4.28 2.98 -5.30
C ARG A 95 -3.27 3.61 -4.35
N GLY A 96 -2.56 4.65 -4.77
CA GLY A 96 -1.61 5.37 -3.94
C GLY A 96 -2.08 6.74 -3.47
N ILE A 97 -1.13 7.50 -2.95
CA ILE A 97 -1.30 8.84 -2.40
C ILE A 97 -0.23 9.77 -2.98
N SER A 98 -0.50 11.07 -2.89
CA SER A 98 0.37 12.14 -3.36
C SER A 98 0.13 13.41 -2.58
N CYS A 99 1.10 14.32 -2.60
CA CYS A 99 0.87 15.74 -2.32
C CYS A 99 0.58 16.52 -3.61
N PRO A 100 -0.08 17.69 -3.53
CA PRO A 100 -0.03 18.70 -4.58
C PRO A 100 1.41 19.18 -4.85
N ARG A 101 1.64 19.76 -6.04
CA ARG A 101 2.89 20.48 -6.32
C ARG A 101 3.06 21.65 -5.36
N GLN A 102 4.29 22.04 -5.08
CA GLN A 102 4.67 23.14 -4.20
C GLN A 102 4.22 22.96 -2.73
N THR A 103 3.95 21.72 -2.33
CA THR A 103 3.66 21.39 -0.93
C THR A 103 4.99 21.33 -0.18
N THR A 104 5.46 22.48 0.33
CA THR A 104 6.77 22.63 1.01
C THR A 104 6.77 22.21 2.49
N SER A 105 5.68 21.63 2.95
CA SER A 105 5.54 21.05 4.29
C SER A 105 4.88 19.69 4.16
N PHE A 106 5.18 18.76 5.06
CA PHE A 106 4.59 17.42 5.00
C PHE A 106 3.07 17.47 5.07
N MET A 107 2.43 16.84 4.08
CA MET A 107 1.00 16.59 4.04
C MET A 107 0.76 15.12 4.34
N TYR A 108 -0.06 14.86 5.36
CA TYR A 108 -0.44 13.52 5.75
C TYR A 108 -1.73 13.14 5.04
N VAL A 109 -1.64 12.11 4.20
CA VAL A 109 -2.73 11.62 3.38
C VAL A 109 -2.81 10.11 3.49
N SER A 110 -4.01 9.58 3.32
CA SER A 110 -4.24 8.14 3.22
C SER A 110 -5.29 7.85 2.15
N ARG A 111 -5.24 6.64 1.61
CA ARG A 111 -6.24 6.11 0.69
C ARG A 111 -6.53 4.67 1.05
N THR A 112 -7.82 4.35 1.17
CA THR A 112 -8.31 2.97 1.31
C THR A 112 -8.88 2.52 -0.03
N THR A 113 -8.52 1.32 -0.48
CA THR A 113 -9.06 0.71 -1.69
C THR A 113 -9.50 -0.71 -1.42
N LEU A 114 -10.61 -1.12 -2.04
CA LEU A 114 -11.03 -2.52 -2.05
C LEU A 114 -10.15 -3.30 -3.04
N LEU A 115 -9.58 -4.40 -2.58
CA LEU A 115 -8.85 -5.37 -3.38
C LEU A 115 -9.68 -6.66 -3.41
N GLU A 116 -9.99 -7.15 -4.60
CA GLU A 116 -10.88 -8.29 -4.82
C GLU A 116 -10.20 -9.31 -5.74
N GLY A 117 -10.80 -10.50 -5.84
CA GLY A 117 -10.27 -11.58 -6.67
C GLY A 117 -9.04 -12.27 -6.07
N LEU A 118 -8.82 -12.11 -4.77
CA LEU A 118 -7.77 -12.85 -4.06
C LEU A 118 -8.17 -14.31 -3.91
N THR A 119 -7.19 -15.21 -3.98
CA THR A 119 -7.44 -16.63 -3.74
C THR A 119 -7.62 -16.86 -2.24
N PRO A 120 -8.77 -17.36 -1.77
CA PRO A 120 -9.02 -17.63 -0.36
C PRO A 120 -7.92 -18.45 0.31
N GLY A 121 -7.50 -18.03 1.50
CA GLY A 121 -6.47 -18.74 2.29
C GLY A 121 -5.04 -18.60 1.76
N ARG A 122 -4.82 -17.98 0.59
CA ARG A 122 -3.46 -17.68 0.10
C ARG A 122 -2.83 -16.56 0.92
N THR A 123 -1.52 -16.65 1.11
CA THR A 123 -0.71 -15.60 1.73
C THR A 123 -0.28 -14.59 0.67
N TYR A 124 -0.44 -13.31 0.97
CA TYR A 124 -0.01 -12.20 0.14
C TYR A 124 0.98 -11.33 0.90
N TYR A 125 1.90 -10.74 0.15
CA TYR A 125 2.88 -9.78 0.63
C TYR A 125 2.55 -8.40 0.05
N VAL A 126 2.49 -7.39 0.91
CA VAL A 126 2.30 -6.01 0.46
C VAL A 126 3.44 -5.14 0.98
N HIS A 127 3.90 -4.23 0.14
CA HIS A 127 4.92 -3.25 0.50
C HIS A 127 4.67 -1.89 -0.14
N THR A 128 5.32 -0.88 0.41
CA THR A 128 5.29 0.48 -0.12
C THR A 128 6.36 0.68 -1.20
N ALA A 129 5.99 1.40 -2.25
CA ALA A 129 6.90 1.87 -3.28
C ALA A 129 6.65 3.36 -3.55
N HIS A 130 7.70 4.11 -3.85
CA HIS A 130 7.60 5.54 -4.12
C HIS A 130 8.29 5.94 -5.42
N ARG A 131 7.91 7.10 -5.97
CA ARG A 131 8.63 7.78 -7.05
C ARG A 131 8.41 9.29 -7.00
N VAL A 132 9.26 10.02 -7.71
CA VAL A 132 9.08 11.44 -8.02
C VAL A 132 9.14 11.63 -9.55
N PRO A 133 8.07 12.09 -10.21
CA PRO A 133 7.93 12.02 -11.67
C PRO A 133 9.02 12.73 -12.48
N ALA A 134 9.50 13.89 -12.01
CA ALA A 134 10.48 14.68 -12.73
C ALA A 134 11.93 14.46 -12.23
N GLY A 135 12.14 13.53 -11.30
CA GLY A 135 13.46 13.15 -10.83
C GLY A 135 14.20 14.18 -9.95
N THR A 136 13.49 15.15 -9.41
CA THR A 136 14.01 16.08 -8.39
C THR A 136 13.67 15.57 -6.99
N SER A 137 14.22 16.18 -5.94
CA SER A 137 13.99 15.79 -4.55
C SER A 137 12.52 15.97 -4.14
N GLY A 138 11.94 14.90 -3.63
CA GLY A 138 10.76 14.91 -2.79
C GLY A 138 11.03 14.12 -1.52
N ASP A 139 10.24 14.37 -0.47
CA ASP A 139 10.49 13.78 0.85
C ASP A 139 9.25 13.03 1.35
N ILE A 140 9.51 11.96 2.12
CA ILE A 140 8.50 11.20 2.86
C ILE A 140 8.90 11.18 4.33
N GLN A 141 8.01 11.67 5.19
CA GLN A 141 8.23 11.65 6.64
C GLN A 141 7.78 10.33 7.29
N SER A 142 6.71 9.74 6.79
CA SER A 142 6.18 8.49 7.33
C SER A 142 5.50 7.67 6.24
N ARG A 143 5.43 6.35 6.45
CA ARG A 143 4.63 5.44 5.65
C ARG A 143 3.91 4.45 6.54
N ASP A 144 2.69 4.10 6.15
CA ASP A 144 1.91 3.07 6.81
C ASP A 144 1.11 2.23 5.83
N LEU A 145 0.87 0.99 6.21
CA LEU A 145 0.05 0.01 5.50
C LEU A 145 -0.89 -0.65 6.49
N THR A 146 -2.17 -0.72 6.12
CA THR A 146 -3.17 -1.49 6.85
C THR A 146 -3.91 -2.40 5.88
N VAL A 147 -4.09 -3.67 6.26
CA VAL A 147 -4.97 -4.60 5.54
C VAL A 147 -6.05 -5.07 6.49
N VAL A 148 -7.30 -4.89 6.10
CA VAL A 148 -8.49 -5.32 6.85
C VAL A 148 -9.28 -6.28 5.97
N PRO A 149 -9.49 -7.54 6.37
CA PRO A 149 -10.33 -8.45 5.60
C PRO A 149 -11.78 -7.95 5.53
N VAL A 150 -12.45 -8.30 4.44
CA VAL A 150 -13.86 -7.97 4.19
C VAL A 150 -14.65 -9.28 4.14
N PRO A 151 -15.79 -9.42 4.81
CA PRO A 151 -16.63 -10.60 4.69
C PRO A 151 -17.20 -10.80 3.28
#